data_AF-A0A2D6YL00-F1
#
_entry.id   AF-A0A2D6YL00-F1
#
_cell.length_a   1.000
_cell.length_b   1.000
_cell.length_c   1.000
_cell.angle_alpha   90.00
_cell.angle_beta   90.00
_cell.angle_gamma   90.00
#
_symmetry.space_group_name_H-M   'P 1'
#
loop_
_entity.id
_entity.type
_entity.pdbx_description
1 polymer ?
#
loop_
_entity_poly.entity_id
_entity_poly.type
_entity_poly.pdbx_seq_one_letter_code
_entity_poly.pdbx_strand_id
1 'polypeptide(L)' 'MSDNKFGCRRDFDTGSGKASYYSLEALEQKMGGNISRVPFSIRILLEQALRNYDDFQVLEEHV' A
#
# COMPACT_ATOMS: atom_id res chain seq x y z
N MET A 1 9.82 11.08 -8.52
CA MET A 1 10.10 9.64 -8.37
C MET A 1 10.30 9.29 -6.90
N SER A 2 9.22 9.15 -6.15
CA SER A 2 9.09 8.39 -4.89
C SER A 2 7.73 8.77 -4.33
N ASP A 3 6.66 8.31 -4.98
CA ASP A 3 5.31 8.53 -4.49
C ASP A 3 5.07 7.57 -3.32
N ASN A 4 5.53 8.00 -2.14
CA ASN A 4 5.16 7.42 -0.85
C ASN A 4 4.10 8.31 -0.21
N LYS A 5 3.08 8.73 -0.98
CA LYS A 5 2.04 9.66 -0.49
C LYS A 5 1.37 9.17 0.78
N PHE A 6 1.17 7.85 0.88
CA PHE A 6 0.59 7.24 2.08
C PHE A 6 1.62 6.90 3.16
N GLY A 7 2.93 7.04 2.95
CA GLY A 7 3.92 6.66 3.97
C GLY A 7 3.93 5.16 4.29
N CYS A 8 3.34 4.32 3.44
CA CYS A 8 3.16 2.89 3.66
C CYS A 8 4.30 2.03 3.09
N ARG A 9 5.25 2.65 2.35
CA ARG A 9 6.41 1.94 1.82
C ARG A 9 7.35 1.53 2.95
N ARG A 10 7.66 0.24 3.01
CA ARG A 10 8.60 -0.38 3.94
C ARG A 10 9.70 -1.05 3.14
N ASP A 11 10.93 -0.92 3.61
CA ASP A 11 12.09 -1.63 3.08
C ASP A 11 12.42 -2.80 4.00
N PHE A 12 12.82 -3.93 3.42
CA PHE A 12 13.29 -5.09 4.15
C PHE A 12 14.49 -5.70 3.44
N ASP A 13 15.36 -6.32 4.24
CA ASP A 13 16.50 -7.05 3.72
C ASP A 13 16.09 -8.51 3.44
N THR A 14 16.33 -8.96 2.23
CA THR A 14 16.00 -10.34 1.78
C THR A 14 17.14 -11.31 2.01
N GLY A 15 18.28 -10.87 2.58
CA GLY A 15 19.54 -11.61 2.62
C GLY A 15 20.29 -11.63 1.28
N SER A 16 19.62 -11.34 0.17
CA SER A 16 20.20 -11.21 -1.18
C SER A 16 20.16 -9.78 -1.72
N GLY A 17 19.68 -8.83 -0.91
CA GLY A 17 19.51 -7.42 -1.28
C GLY A 17 18.32 -6.77 -0.60
N LYS A 18 18.19 -5.45 -0.79
CA LYS A 18 17.08 -4.67 -0.27
C LYS A 18 15.87 -4.78 -1.20
N ALA A 19 14.72 -5.10 -0.64
CA ALA A 19 13.44 -5.06 -1.33
C ALA A 19 12.50 -4.07 -0.61
N SER A 20 11.58 -3.47 -1.36
CA SER A 20 10.54 -2.60 -0.81
C SER A 20 9.16 -3.22 -1.03
N TYR A 21 8.23 -3.00 -0.10
CA TYR A 21 6.82 -3.37 -0.22
C TYR A 21 5.92 -2.27 0.35
N TYR A 22 4.64 -2.28 -0.03
CA TYR A 22 3.63 -1.39 0.53
C TYR A 22 2.85 -2.14 1.63
N SER A 23 2.97 -1.67 2.87
CA SER A 23 2.33 -2.30 4.03
C SER A 23 0.86 -1.89 4.13
N LEU A 24 -0.04 -2.88 4.04
CA LEU A 24 -1.48 -2.68 4.25
C LEU A 24 -1.81 -2.31 5.70
N GLU A 25 -1.03 -2.79 6.67
CA GLU A 25 -1.15 -2.36 8.08
C GLU A 25 -0.86 -0.87 8.25
N ALA A 26 0.18 -0.37 7.60
CA ALA A 26 0.50 1.06 7.63
C ALA A 26 -0.60 1.89 6.99
N LEU A 27 -1.27 1.37 5.96
CA LEU A 27 -2.44 2.00 5.37
C LEU A 27 -3.63 1.99 6.33
N GLU A 28 -3.89 0.85 6.98
CA GLU A 28 -5.00 0.69 7.93
C GLU A 28 -4.91 1.69 9.08
N GLN A 29 -3.71 1.86 9.64
CA GLN A 29 -3.45 2.83 10.71
C GLN A 29 -3.65 4.29 10.29
N LYS A 30 -3.42 4.62 9.01
CA LYS A 30 -3.57 5.99 8.50
C LYS A 30 -4.98 6.34 8.03
N MET A 31 -5.63 5.42 7.31
CA MET A 31 -6.96 5.63 6.71
C MET A 31 -8.11 5.33 7.69
N GLY A 32 -7.84 4.66 8.82
CA GLY A 32 -8.88 4.37 9.82
C GLY A 32 -9.86 3.28 9.40
N GLY A 33 -9.38 2.24 8.72
CA GLY A 33 -10.19 1.12 8.21
C GLY A 33 -10.00 -0.21 8.94
N ASN A 34 -10.65 -1.26 8.44
CA ASN A 34 -10.45 -2.65 8.88
C ASN A 34 -10.06 -3.52 7.66
N ILE A 35 -8.93 -3.17 7.03
CA ILE A 35 -8.34 -3.90 5.90
C ILE A 35 -8.00 -5.35 6.29
N SER A 36 -7.74 -5.59 7.57
CA SER A 36 -7.55 -6.93 8.15
C SER A 36 -8.79 -7.82 8.03
N ARG A 37 -10.00 -7.23 7.92
CA ARG A 37 -11.28 -7.97 7.84
C ARG A 37 -11.72 -8.30 6.41
N VAL A 38 -11.06 -7.74 5.39
CA VAL A 38 -11.42 -8.01 3.99
C VAL A 38 -10.87 -9.36 3.49
N PRO A 39 -11.54 -10.01 2.52
CA PRO A 39 -11.03 -11.22 1.90
C PRO A 39 -9.64 -11.05 1.30
N PHE A 40 -8.86 -12.12 1.26
CA PHE A 40 -7.46 -12.10 0.78
C PHE A 40 -7.33 -11.52 -0.63
N SER A 41 -8.26 -11.83 -1.53
CA SER A 41 -8.28 -11.29 -2.90
C SER A 41 -8.39 -9.76 -2.93
N ILE A 42 -9.20 -9.17 -2.03
CA ILE A 42 -9.33 -7.72 -1.93
C ILE A 42 -8.03 -7.09 -1.41
N ARG A 43 -7.34 -7.74 -0.46
CA ARG A 43 -6.04 -7.28 0.04
C ARG A 43 -5.00 -7.22 -1.06
N ILE A 44 -4.96 -8.21 -1.95
CA ILE A 44 -4.07 -8.19 -3.12
C ILE A 44 -4.42 -7.00 -4.03
N LEU A 45 -5.69 -6.83 -4.39
CA LEU A 45 -6.11 -5.72 -5.24
C LEU A 45 -5.77 -4.35 -4.63
N LEU A 46 -5.92 -4.22 -3.30
CA LEU A 46 -5.60 -2.99 -2.57
C LEU A 46 -4.10 -2.70 -2.58
N GLU A 47 -3.25 -3.72 -2.38
CA GLU A 47 -1.80 -3.56 -2.46
C GLU A 47 -1.36 -3.19 -3.87
N GLN A 48 -1.95 -3.83 -4.89
CA GLN A 48 -1.70 -3.49 -6.28
C GLN A 48 -2.14 -2.05 -6.59
N ALA A 49 -3.29 -1.60 -6.08
CA ALA A 49 -3.73 -0.22 -6.22
C ALA A 49 -2.75 0.75 -5.56
N LEU A 50 -2.25 0.44 -4.35
CA LEU A 50 -1.25 1.26 -3.65
C LEU A 50 0.09 1.30 -4.38
N ARG A 51 0.54 0.18 -4.93
CA ARG A 51 1.80 0.08 -5.68
C ARG A 51 1.75 0.86 -6.99
N ASN A 52 0.59 0.89 -7.63
CA ASN A 52 0.34 1.62 -8.87
C ASN A 52 -0.30 2.99 -8.65
N TYR A 53 -0.42 3.44 -7.40
CA TYR A 53 -0.93 4.76 -7.06
C TYR A 53 0.16 5.78 -7.41
N ASP A 54 0.05 6.32 -8.62
CA ASP A 54 0.80 7.48 -9.07
C ASP A 54 -0.23 8.61 -9.32
N ASP A 55 0.19 9.86 -9.14
CA ASP A 55 -0.58 11.12 -9.09
C ASP A 55 -1.33 11.48 -10.40
N PHE A 56 -1.76 10.47 -11.15
CA PHE A 56 -2.33 10.60 -12.48
C PHE A 56 -3.67 9.87 -12.66
N GLN A 57 -4.07 8.91 -11.80
CA GLN A 57 -5.30 8.12 -12.05
C GLN A 57 -6.23 7.81 -10.86
N VAL A 58 -5.97 8.23 -9.63
CA VAL A 58 -6.89 7.96 -8.51
C VAL A 58 -7.05 9.21 -7.63
N LEU A 59 -8.26 9.80 -7.66
CA LEU A 59 -8.66 10.87 -6.75
C LEU A 59 -9.03 10.28 -5.37
N GLU A 60 -8.86 11.08 -4.31
CA GLU A 60 -9.21 10.77 -2.92
C GLU A 60 -10.68 10.31 -2.72
N GLU A 61 -11.54 10.47 -3.73
CA GLU A 61 -12.95 10.05 -3.71
C GLU A 61 -13.18 8.54 -3.88
N HIS A 62 -12.16 7.76 -4.23
CA HIS A 62 -12.27 6.30 -4.46
C HIS A 62 -11.82 5.43 -3.26
N VAL A 63 -11.45 6.05 -2.13
CA VAL A 63 -11.07 5.34 -0.89
C VAL A 63 -12.21 5.34 0.12
#